data_AF-A0AAV5WIK8-F1
#
_entry.id   AF-A0AAV5WIK8-F1
#
_cell.length_a   1.000
_cell.length_b   1.000
_cell.length_c   1.000
_cell.angle_alpha   90.00
_cell.angle_beta   90.00
_cell.angle_gamma   90.00
#
_symmetry.space_group_name_H-M   'P 1'
#
loop_
_entity.id
_entity.type
_entity.pdbx_description
1 polymer ?
#
loop_
_entity_poly.entity_id
_entity_poly.type
_entity_poly.pdbx_seq_one_letter_code
_entity_poly.pdbx_strand_id
1 'polypeptide(L)'
;KGEEKEEDEPVNKKRKIMKKTKKNPVSNGPKREMECPQCQSFRSMSVLSFISHFRSSHSTTPSGMGIRFLCDCGHKSSSNSHLTNGQCTILNFKIIHEKKLAQKCVLCETQLSSSHSYTSHLSFMHNSTLIKNGVHLVCSCGVRLNHVTATNKHSRVCANRQFFVKEN
;
A
#
# COMPACT_ATOMS: atom_id res chain seq x y z
N LYS A 1 60.55 13.11 -11.76
CA LYS A 1 60.77 11.73 -12.25
C LYS A 1 60.03 10.80 -11.31
N GLY A 2 59.14 9.97 -11.86
CA GLY A 2 58.39 8.93 -11.16
C GLY A 2 57.03 9.41 -10.66
N GLU A 3 55.89 8.80 -10.97
CA GLU A 3 55.50 7.70 -11.88
C GLU A 3 53.97 7.71 -11.80
N GLU A 4 53.28 7.98 -12.91
CA GLU A 4 51.81 8.00 -12.99
C GLU A 4 51.29 6.56 -13.00
N LYS A 5 50.35 6.24 -12.10
CA LYS A 5 49.62 4.96 -12.11
C LYS A 5 48.24 5.17 -12.70
N GLU A 6 48.08 4.60 -13.88
CA GLU A 6 46.85 4.50 -14.66
C GLU A 6 46.00 3.36 -14.08
N GLU A 7 44.81 3.66 -13.55
CA GLU A 7 43.86 2.66 -13.05
C GLU A 7 42.78 2.41 -14.11
N ASP A 8 42.78 1.20 -14.68
CA ASP A 8 41.84 0.69 -15.67
C ASP A 8 40.41 0.58 -15.13
N GLU A 9 39.46 1.24 -15.81
CA GLU A 9 38.03 1.19 -15.52
C GLU A 9 37.36 -0.07 -16.15
N PRO A 10 36.62 -0.91 -15.39
CA PRO A 10 36.01 -2.11 -15.95
C PRO A 10 34.74 -1.82 -16.76
N VAL A 11 34.82 -2.04 -18.07
CA VAL A 11 33.71 -1.95 -19.04
C VAL A 11 32.62 -2.99 -18.75
N ASN A 12 31.52 -2.54 -18.13
CA ASN A 12 30.38 -3.39 -17.77
C ASN A 12 29.42 -3.62 -18.97
N LYS A 13 29.63 -4.72 -19.70
CA LYS A 13 28.76 -5.17 -20.82
C LYS A 13 27.38 -5.64 -20.32
N LYS A 14 26.39 -4.75 -20.36
CA LYS A 14 24.97 -5.07 -20.11
C LYS A 14 24.39 -5.98 -21.20
N ARG A 15 24.24 -7.28 -20.90
CA ARG A 15 23.48 -8.24 -21.73
C ARG A 15 21.99 -7.90 -21.69
N LYS A 16 21.42 -7.46 -22.82
CA LYS A 16 19.96 -7.29 -23.01
C LYS A 16 19.30 -8.67 -23.11
N ILE A 17 18.80 -9.21 -22.00
CA ILE A 17 17.92 -10.38 -22.02
C ILE A 17 16.53 -9.92 -22.49
N MET A 18 16.21 -10.16 -23.76
CA MET A 18 14.88 -9.94 -24.31
C MET A 18 13.91 -10.97 -23.70
N LYS A 19 13.16 -10.56 -22.68
CA LYS A 19 12.10 -11.39 -22.07
C LYS A 19 10.95 -11.53 -23.07
N LYS A 20 10.74 -12.75 -23.58
CA LYS A 20 9.55 -13.11 -24.38
C LYS A 20 8.29 -12.79 -23.57
N THR A 21 7.51 -11.82 -24.04
CA THR A 21 6.20 -11.47 -23.47
C THR A 21 5.21 -12.60 -23.77
N LYS A 22 4.89 -13.40 -22.75
CA LYS A 22 3.80 -14.39 -22.83
C LYS A 22 2.50 -13.63 -23.05
N LYS A 23 1.76 -13.97 -24.11
CA LYS A 23 0.41 -13.45 -24.35
C LYS A 23 -0.51 -13.98 -23.26
N ASN A 24 -1.16 -13.10 -22.51
CA ASN A 24 -2.08 -13.48 -21.44
C ASN A 24 -3.35 -14.13 -22.05
N PRO A 25 -3.90 -15.18 -21.43
CA PRO A 25 -5.14 -15.80 -21.88
C PRO A 25 -6.31 -14.80 -21.82
N VAL A 26 -7.12 -14.77 -22.87
CA VAL A 26 -8.30 -13.91 -22.97
C VAL A 26 -9.41 -14.51 -22.10
N SER A 27 -9.85 -13.79 -21.07
CA SER A 27 -11.00 -14.22 -20.26
C SER A 27 -12.32 -13.88 -20.98
N ASN A 28 -13.17 -14.88 -21.23
CA ASN A 28 -14.49 -14.71 -21.87
C ASN A 28 -15.60 -14.20 -20.93
N GLY A 29 -15.27 -13.72 -19.73
CA GLY A 29 -16.26 -13.17 -18.79
C GLY A 29 -16.72 -11.76 -19.17
N PRO A 30 -17.92 -11.33 -18.73
CA PRO A 30 -18.36 -9.96 -18.90
C PRO A 30 -17.39 -9.01 -18.20
N LYS A 31 -16.90 -8.03 -18.94
CA LYS A 31 -15.98 -7.00 -18.45
C LYS A 31 -16.73 -6.10 -17.47
N ARG A 32 -16.24 -5.98 -16.24
CA ARG A 32 -16.78 -5.05 -15.24
C ARG A 32 -15.95 -3.78 -15.21
N GLU A 33 -16.62 -2.64 -15.31
CA GLU A 33 -16.00 -1.33 -15.15
C GLU A 33 -15.92 -0.97 -13.66
N MET A 34 -14.80 -0.39 -13.26
CA MET A 34 -14.60 0.21 -11.94
C MET A 34 -14.93 1.70 -12.02
N GLU A 35 -15.88 2.14 -11.20
CA GLU A 35 -16.33 3.53 -11.16
C GLU A 35 -15.69 4.28 -9.98
N CYS A 36 -15.26 5.52 -10.22
CA CYS A 36 -14.73 6.34 -9.14
C CYS A 36 -15.88 6.88 -8.27
N PRO A 37 -15.86 6.68 -6.94
CA PRO A 37 -16.90 7.18 -6.05
C PRO A 37 -16.91 8.71 -5.91
N GLN A 38 -15.83 9.40 -6.29
CA GLN A 38 -15.72 10.86 -6.24
C GLN A 38 -15.88 11.53 -7.60
N CYS A 39 -15.76 10.77 -8.71
CA CYS A 39 -15.89 11.28 -10.06
C CYS A 39 -16.99 10.52 -10.78
N GLN A 40 -18.12 11.17 -11.01
CA GLN A 40 -19.26 10.58 -11.73
C GLN A 40 -18.91 10.17 -13.17
N SER A 41 -17.91 10.80 -13.78
CA SER A 41 -17.52 10.56 -15.18
C SER A 41 -16.39 9.54 -15.36
N PHE A 42 -15.66 9.18 -14.30
CA PHE A 42 -14.50 8.31 -14.45
C PHE A 42 -14.87 6.84 -14.26
N ARG A 43 -14.64 6.06 -15.32
CA ARG A 43 -14.76 4.60 -15.32
C ARG A 43 -13.53 3.99 -15.95
N SER A 44 -13.08 2.84 -15.44
CA SER A 44 -11.95 2.12 -16.00
C SER A 44 -12.05 0.63 -15.77
N MET A 45 -11.61 -0.17 -16.74
CA MET A 45 -11.43 -1.61 -16.55
C MET A 45 -10.07 -1.99 -15.96
N SER A 46 -9.12 -1.05 -15.87
CA SER A 46 -7.75 -1.33 -15.46
C SER A 46 -7.49 -0.80 -14.06
N VAL A 47 -7.06 -1.69 -13.15
CA VAL A 47 -6.67 -1.31 -11.78
C VAL A 47 -5.57 -0.24 -11.81
N LEU A 48 -4.64 -0.34 -12.76
CA LEU A 48 -3.55 0.63 -12.90
C LEU A 48 -4.07 2.01 -13.31
N SER A 49 -4.96 2.07 -14.31
CA SER A 49 -5.60 3.32 -14.75
C SER A 49 -6.42 3.95 -13.63
N PHE A 50 -7.17 3.14 -12.88
CA PHE A 50 -7.94 3.58 -11.72
C PHE A 50 -7.05 4.16 -10.61
N ILE A 51 -5.94 3.49 -10.26
CA ILE A 51 -4.96 4.00 -9.29
C ILE A 51 -4.33 5.31 -9.79
N SER A 52 -4.00 5.41 -11.08
CA SER A 52 -3.44 6.61 -11.67
C SER A 52 -4.40 7.80 -11.53
N HIS A 53 -5.67 7.58 -11.86
CA HIS A 53 -6.73 8.59 -11.69
C HIS A 53 -6.82 9.10 -10.25
N PHE A 54 -6.82 8.20 -9.26
CA PHE A 54 -6.86 8.61 -7.84
C PHE A 54 -5.68 9.50 -7.43
N ARG A 55 -4.49 9.21 -7.96
CA ARG A 55 -3.31 10.01 -7.66
C ARG A 55 -3.35 11.38 -8.32
N SER A 56 -3.78 11.45 -9.57
CA SER A 56 -3.79 12.72 -10.33
C SER A 56 -4.99 13.61 -9.99
N SER A 57 -6.17 13.01 -9.81
CA SER A 57 -7.43 13.76 -9.65
C SER A 57 -7.80 14.00 -8.18
N HIS A 58 -7.30 13.17 -7.26
CA HIS A 58 -7.68 13.23 -5.84
C HIS A 58 -6.48 13.36 -4.89
N SER A 59 -5.25 13.43 -5.42
CA SER A 59 -4.01 13.50 -4.63
C SER A 59 -3.94 12.45 -3.52
N THR A 60 -4.54 11.28 -3.76
CA THR A 60 -4.66 10.20 -2.77
C THR A 60 -4.47 8.83 -3.41
N THR A 61 -4.60 7.78 -2.61
CA THR A 61 -4.58 6.41 -3.10
C THR A 61 -5.91 5.74 -2.80
N PRO A 62 -6.33 4.72 -3.59
CA PRO A 62 -7.54 3.96 -3.27
C PRO A 62 -7.53 3.44 -1.82
N SER A 63 -6.39 2.92 -1.36
CA SER A 63 -6.24 2.50 0.04
C SER A 63 -6.34 3.64 1.04
N GLY A 64 -5.90 4.85 0.69
CA GLY A 64 -6.13 6.07 1.46
C GLY A 64 -7.61 6.32 1.73
N MET A 65 -8.45 6.01 0.75
CA MET A 65 -9.91 6.14 0.81
C MET A 65 -10.67 4.91 1.32
N GLY A 66 -9.96 3.88 1.80
CA GLY A 66 -10.60 2.63 2.22
C GLY A 66 -11.12 1.78 1.05
N ILE A 67 -10.65 2.03 -0.16
CA ILE A 67 -10.98 1.23 -1.34
C ILE A 67 -10.00 0.07 -1.49
N ARG A 68 -10.54 -1.12 -1.76
CA ARG A 68 -9.80 -2.31 -2.19
C ARG A 68 -10.35 -2.83 -3.51
N PHE A 69 -9.51 -3.53 -4.25
CA PHE A 69 -9.88 -4.26 -5.44
C PHE A 69 -10.10 -5.73 -5.06
N LEU A 70 -11.31 -6.23 -5.30
CA LEU A 70 -11.63 -7.65 -5.12
C LEU A 70 -11.64 -8.32 -6.49
N CYS A 71 -10.66 -9.19 -6.72
CA CYS A 71 -10.61 -10.04 -7.90
C CYS A 71 -11.70 -11.12 -7.81
N ASP A 72 -12.23 -11.55 -8.94
CA ASP A 72 -13.19 -12.66 -9.00
C ASP A 72 -12.61 -13.99 -8.45
N CYS A 73 -11.28 -14.14 -8.35
CA CYS A 73 -10.65 -15.25 -7.63
C CYS A 73 -10.82 -15.20 -6.10
N GLY A 74 -11.45 -14.14 -5.56
CA GLY A 74 -11.63 -13.90 -4.13
C GLY A 74 -10.50 -13.10 -3.47
N HIS A 75 -9.41 -12.84 -4.18
CA HIS A 75 -8.28 -12.09 -3.63
C HIS A 75 -8.58 -10.59 -3.52
N LYS A 76 -8.31 -10.02 -2.34
CA LYS A 76 -8.40 -8.58 -2.09
C LYS A 76 -7.02 -7.94 -2.19
N SER A 77 -6.86 -6.93 -3.05
CA SER A 77 -5.62 -6.16 -3.17
C SER A 77 -5.85 -4.66 -2.95
N SER A 78 -4.81 -3.96 -2.53
CA SER A 78 -4.73 -2.48 -2.53
C SER A 78 -4.04 -1.91 -3.77
N SER A 79 -3.48 -2.77 -4.61
CA SER A 79 -2.61 -2.38 -5.73
C SER A 79 -2.77 -3.36 -6.89
N ASN A 80 -2.11 -3.06 -8.01
CA ASN A 80 -2.09 -3.92 -9.19
C ASN A 80 -1.17 -5.15 -9.04
N SER A 81 -0.59 -5.41 -7.85
CA SER A 81 0.41 -6.46 -7.66
C SER A 81 -0.12 -7.86 -7.95
N HIS A 82 -1.39 -8.11 -7.63
CA HIS A 82 -2.04 -9.39 -7.87
C HIS A 82 -1.99 -9.79 -9.35
N LEU A 83 -2.18 -8.80 -10.24
CA LEU A 83 -2.11 -9.00 -11.68
C LEU A 83 -0.65 -9.04 -12.18
N THR A 84 0.19 -8.10 -11.75
CA THR A 84 1.57 -7.99 -12.28
C THR A 84 2.47 -9.14 -11.88
N ASN A 85 2.18 -9.80 -10.74
CA ASN A 85 2.95 -10.95 -10.29
C ASN A 85 2.52 -12.26 -10.96
N GLY A 86 1.55 -12.22 -11.89
CA GLY A 86 1.03 -13.40 -12.57
C GLY A 86 0.33 -14.37 -11.63
N GLN A 87 -0.10 -13.91 -10.45
CA GLN A 87 -0.80 -14.75 -9.46
C GLN A 87 -2.24 -15.04 -9.87
N CYS A 88 -2.78 -14.27 -10.81
CA CYS A 88 -4.10 -14.50 -11.35
C CYS A 88 -4.17 -14.08 -12.82
N THR A 89 -4.81 -14.91 -13.64
CA THR A 89 -5.13 -14.62 -15.04
C THR A 89 -6.49 -13.93 -15.20
N ILE A 90 -7.28 -13.85 -14.13
CA ILE A 90 -8.59 -13.21 -14.13
C ILE A 90 -8.40 -11.70 -14.03
N LEU A 91 -8.90 -10.98 -15.04
CA LEU A 91 -8.76 -9.52 -15.17
C LEU A 91 -9.95 -8.75 -14.61
N ASN A 92 -10.91 -9.44 -14.02
CA ASN A 92 -12.12 -8.83 -13.48
C ASN A 92 -11.89 -8.45 -12.02
N PHE A 93 -11.99 -7.15 -11.74
CA PHE A 93 -11.92 -6.59 -10.40
C PHE A 93 -13.19 -5.79 -10.13
N LYS A 94 -13.69 -5.88 -8.90
CA LYS A 94 -14.71 -4.98 -8.37
C LYS A 94 -14.15 -4.13 -7.24
N ILE A 95 -14.66 -2.91 -7.12
CA ILE A 95 -14.35 -2.04 -5.99
C ILE A 95 -15.14 -2.51 -4.78
N ILE A 96 -14.46 -2.64 -3.65
CA ILE A 96 -15.10 -2.78 -2.34
C ILE A 96 -14.62 -1.66 -1.43
N HIS A 97 -15.54 -1.14 -0.62
CA HIS A 97 -15.23 -0.17 0.42
C HIS A 97 -15.07 -0.89 1.74
N GLU A 98 -13.87 -0.83 2.30
CA GLU A 98 -13.59 -1.28 3.66
C GLU A 98 -13.64 -0.09 4.59
N LYS A 99 -14.52 -0.17 5.61
CA LYS A 99 -14.52 0.81 6.69
C LYS A 99 -13.15 0.77 7.36
N LYS A 100 -12.37 1.84 7.19
CA LYS A 100 -11.18 2.02 8.01
C LYS A 100 -11.63 2.20 9.44
N LEU A 101 -11.18 1.30 10.31
CA LEU A 101 -11.33 1.49 11.74
C LEU A 101 -10.44 2.68 12.13
N ALA A 102 -11.06 3.86 12.21
CA ALA A 102 -10.38 5.04 12.68
C ALA A 102 -10.02 4.86 14.16
N GLN A 103 -8.78 5.16 14.49
CA GLN A 103 -8.26 5.10 15.84
C GLN A 103 -8.48 6.46 16.49
N LYS A 104 -9.23 6.50 17.59
CA LYS A 104 -9.36 7.70 18.40
C LYS A 104 -8.08 7.90 19.22
N CYS A 105 -7.56 9.11 19.25
CA CYS A 105 -6.46 9.46 20.15
C CYS A 105 -6.90 9.24 21.61
N VAL A 106 -5.99 8.77 22.45
CA VAL A 106 -6.26 8.58 23.89
C VAL A 106 -6.23 9.89 24.67
N LEU A 107 -5.61 10.93 24.12
CA LEU A 107 -5.49 12.25 24.75
C LEU A 107 -6.49 13.28 24.20
N CYS A 108 -7.10 13.00 23.04
CA CYS A 108 -8.15 13.83 22.46
C CYS A 108 -9.08 13.00 21.57
N GLU A 109 -10.25 13.53 21.22
CA GLU A 109 -11.24 12.76 20.44
C GLU A 109 -10.95 12.68 18.92
N THR A 110 -9.75 13.11 18.49
CA THR A 110 -9.37 13.11 17.07
C THR A 110 -9.31 11.69 16.51
N GLN A 111 -9.98 11.48 15.37
CA GLN A 111 -10.01 10.20 14.67
C GLN A 111 -8.93 10.12 13.59
N LEU A 112 -8.11 9.07 13.65
CA LEU A 112 -6.93 8.91 12.81
C LEU A 112 -7.05 7.64 11.98
N SER A 113 -6.78 7.76 10.67
CA SER A 113 -7.05 6.69 9.70
C SER A 113 -5.93 5.65 9.56
N SER A 114 -4.80 5.86 10.24
CA SER A 114 -3.62 4.99 10.19
C SER A 114 -2.79 5.07 11.46
N SER A 115 -1.98 4.03 11.70
CA SER A 115 -1.01 4.01 12.79
C SER A 115 0.06 5.10 12.64
N HIS A 116 0.49 5.41 11.42
CA HIS A 116 1.46 6.48 11.18
C HIS A 116 0.89 7.85 11.53
N SER A 117 -0.31 8.17 11.03
CA SER A 117 -1.00 9.42 11.39
C SER A 117 -1.22 9.51 12.89
N TYR A 118 -1.55 8.39 13.54
CA TYR A 118 -1.73 8.34 15.00
C TYR A 118 -0.47 8.72 15.76
N THR A 119 0.66 8.12 15.40
CA THR A 119 1.95 8.43 16.05
C THR A 119 2.42 9.85 15.79
N SER A 120 2.25 10.35 14.56
CA SER A 120 2.58 11.74 14.22
C SER A 120 1.69 12.72 15.01
N HIS A 121 0.40 12.43 15.11
CA HIS A 121 -0.54 13.23 15.89
C HIS A 121 -0.14 13.32 17.38
N LEU A 122 0.20 12.20 18.02
CA LEU A 122 0.69 12.22 19.40
C LEU A 122 1.94 13.10 19.56
N SER A 123 2.86 13.03 18.60
CA SER A 123 4.09 13.83 18.63
C SER A 123 3.81 15.32 18.45
N PHE A 124 3.01 15.70 17.46
CA PHE A 124 2.81 17.10 17.10
C PHE A 124 1.78 17.82 17.97
N MET A 125 0.69 17.14 18.34
CA MET A 125 -0.41 17.77 19.10
C MET A 125 -0.25 17.64 20.61
N HIS A 126 0.43 16.59 21.08
CA HIS A 126 0.52 16.27 22.50
C HIS A 126 1.95 16.21 23.03
N ASN A 127 2.97 16.44 22.19
CA ASN A 127 4.38 16.30 22.54
C ASN A 127 4.68 14.99 23.29
N SER A 128 3.99 13.91 22.89
CA SER A 128 3.96 12.64 23.61
C SER A 128 4.22 11.46 22.67
N THR A 129 4.40 10.28 23.23
CA THR A 129 4.72 9.04 22.50
C THR A 129 3.78 7.91 22.89
N LEU A 130 3.77 6.82 22.13
CA LEU A 130 2.96 5.64 22.47
C LEU A 130 3.25 5.15 23.90
N ILE A 131 4.53 4.98 24.22
CA ILE A 131 5.00 4.50 25.53
C ILE A 131 4.59 5.45 26.66
N LYS A 132 4.74 6.77 26.47
CA LYS A 132 4.40 7.77 27.50
C LYS A 132 2.92 7.73 27.90
N ASN A 133 2.03 7.35 26.98
CA ASN A 133 0.59 7.27 27.23
C ASN A 133 0.11 5.84 27.51
N GLY A 134 1.03 4.88 27.78
CA GLY A 134 0.64 3.50 28.06
C GLY A 134 -0.07 2.79 26.90
N VAL A 135 0.11 3.27 25.66
CA VAL A 135 -0.49 2.67 24.47
C VAL A 135 0.56 1.97 23.61
N HIS A 136 0.11 0.97 22.84
CA HIS A 136 0.94 0.28 21.87
C HIS A 136 0.14 -0.03 20.60
N LEU A 137 0.85 -0.22 19.48
CA LEU A 137 0.28 -0.66 18.22
C LEU A 137 0.32 -2.18 18.16
N VAL A 138 -0.82 -2.83 17.95
CA VAL A 138 -0.95 -4.27 17.76
C VAL A 138 -1.21 -4.55 16.29
N CYS A 139 -0.32 -5.28 15.64
CA CYS A 139 -0.60 -5.81 14.32
C CYS A 139 -1.69 -6.89 14.41
N SER A 140 -2.50 -7.03 13.37
CA SER A 140 -3.46 -8.15 13.23
C SER A 140 -2.84 -9.55 13.39
N CYS A 141 -1.53 -9.71 13.24
CA CYS A 141 -0.82 -10.96 13.54
C CYS A 141 -0.47 -11.15 15.03
N GLY A 142 -0.86 -10.23 15.91
CA GLY A 142 -0.63 -10.28 17.36
C GLY A 142 0.63 -9.56 17.85
N VAL A 143 1.53 -9.16 16.95
CA VAL A 143 2.78 -8.46 17.33
C VAL A 143 2.48 -7.07 17.89
N ARG A 144 3.02 -6.79 19.09
CA ARG A 144 2.94 -5.49 19.76
C ARG A 144 4.15 -4.64 19.43
N LEU A 145 3.93 -3.37 19.11
CA LEU A 145 4.93 -2.42 18.66
C LEU A 145 4.73 -1.09 19.37
N ASN A 146 5.80 -0.55 19.92
CA ASN A 146 5.79 0.68 20.70
C ASN A 146 6.44 1.87 19.97
N HIS A 147 6.91 1.67 18.73
CA HIS A 147 7.63 2.69 17.96
C HIS A 147 7.34 2.61 16.46
N VAL A 148 7.34 3.77 15.78
CA VAL A 148 7.05 3.88 14.34
C VAL A 148 8.05 3.11 13.48
N THR A 149 9.33 3.17 13.84
CA THR A 149 10.37 2.42 13.10
C THR A 149 10.16 0.92 13.17
N ALA A 150 9.69 0.40 14.32
CA ALA A 150 9.34 -1.00 14.49
C ALA A 150 8.11 -1.38 13.63
N THR A 151 7.09 -0.51 13.61
CA THR A 151 5.93 -0.61 12.70
C THR A 151 6.33 -0.69 11.24
N ASN A 152 7.25 0.18 10.78
CA ASN A 152 7.73 0.20 9.41
C ASN A 152 8.57 -1.03 9.05
N LYS A 153 9.39 -1.53 9.98
CA LYS A 153 10.12 -2.79 9.78
C LYS A 153 9.16 -3.98 9.70
N HIS A 154 8.19 -4.04 10.61
CA HIS A 154 7.21 -5.13 10.66
C HIS A 154 6.30 -5.15 9.43
N SER A 155 5.85 -3.99 8.92
CA SER A 155 4.96 -3.92 7.75
C SER A 155 5.60 -4.45 6.45
N ARG A 156 6.93 -4.52 6.38
CA ARG A 156 7.65 -5.11 5.25
C ARG A 156 7.57 -6.64 5.25
N VAL A 157 7.51 -7.27 6.42
CA VAL A 157 7.49 -8.73 6.59
C VAL A 157 6.09 -9.29 6.83
N CYS A 158 5.17 -8.50 7.37
CA CYS A 158 3.80 -8.92 7.64
C CYS A 158 2.88 -8.64 6.43
N ALA A 159 2.15 -9.66 5.98
CA ALA A 159 1.21 -9.56 4.87
C ALA A 159 -0.02 -8.69 5.19
N ASN A 160 -0.53 -8.75 6.43
CA ASN A 160 -1.79 -8.09 6.78
C ASN A 160 -1.66 -6.57 6.93
N ARG A 161 -0.49 -6.04 7.34
CA ARG A 161 -0.16 -4.60 7.46
C ARG A 161 -1.22 -3.73 8.17
N GLN A 162 -2.09 -4.34 8.96
CA GLN A 162 -3.13 -3.67 9.74
C GLN A 162 -2.68 -3.58 11.19
N PHE A 163 -2.70 -2.37 11.73
CA PHE A 163 -2.29 -2.07 13.09
C PHE A 163 -3.46 -1.41 13.83
N PHE A 164 -3.60 -1.73 15.11
CA PHE A 164 -4.63 -1.23 16.03
C PHE A 164 -3.96 -0.60 17.24
N VAL A 165 -4.51 0.49 17.77
CA VAL A 165 -4.04 1.03 19.05
C VAL A 165 -4.70 0.23 20.17
N LYS A 166 -3.91 -0.18 21.17
CA LYS A 166 -4.40 -0.75 22.42
C LYS A 166 -3.74 -0.05 23.60
N GLU A 167 -4.54 0.21 24.62
CA GLU A 167 -4.07 0.59 25.96
C GLU A 167 -3.52 -0.66 26.68
N ASN A 168 -2.53 -0.47 27.54
CA ASN A 168 -1.94 -1.53 28.36
C ASN A 168 -2.91 -2.09 29.40
#